data_AF-A0A6P6DNG9-F1
#
_entry.id   AF-A0A6P6DNG9-F1
#
_cell.length_a   1.000
_cell.length_b   1.000
_cell.length_c   1.000
_cell.angle_alpha   90.00
_cell.angle_beta   90.00
_cell.angle_gamma   90.00
#
_symmetry.space_group_name_H-M   'P 1'
#
loop_
_entity.id
_entity.type
_entity.pdbx_description
1 polymer ?
#
loop_
_entity_poly.entity_id
_entity_poly.type
_entity_poly.pdbx_seq_one_letter_code
_entity_poly.pdbx_strand_id
1 'polypeptide(L)'
;MPIFPKVSLRPEVENYLKEGFVNKEVVSGSGKEEAENKFETLLNRLSHPPSFTTVRVNTHLATVQHVKTLLLDEFQKQFNGLSVPVLQHPDLPDVLLIPVIGPSYESWRHCFCVL
;
A
#
# COMPACT_ATOMS: atom_id res chain seq x y z
N MET A 1 -11.06 5.64 -12.26
CA MET A 1 -10.38 6.89 -11.88
C MET A 1 -9.70 6.64 -10.55
N PRO A 2 -8.43 7.03 -10.36
CA PRO A 2 -7.81 6.97 -9.03
C PRO A 2 -8.59 7.87 -8.08
N ILE A 3 -8.82 7.39 -6.86
CA ILE A 3 -9.63 8.11 -5.86
C ILE A 3 -8.83 9.22 -5.21
N PHE A 4 -7.52 9.01 -5.05
CA PHE A 4 -6.61 10.04 -4.59
C PHE A 4 -5.87 10.66 -5.77
N PRO A 5 -5.68 11.99 -5.77
CA PRO A 5 -4.81 12.64 -6.74
C PRO A 5 -3.35 12.23 -6.52
N LYS A 6 -2.50 12.51 -7.51
CA LYS A 6 -1.03 12.41 -7.39
C LYS A 6 -0.54 13.09 -6.11
N VAL A 7 0.49 12.52 -5.49
CA VAL A 7 1.07 13.10 -4.27
C VAL A 7 1.48 14.55 -4.52
N SER A 8 1.07 15.45 -3.61
CA SER A 8 1.39 16.87 -3.74
C SER A 8 2.79 17.12 -3.21
N LEU A 9 3.72 17.46 -4.11
CA LEU A 9 5.10 17.80 -3.81
C LEU A 9 5.35 19.26 -4.20
N ARG A 10 6.37 19.87 -3.58
CA ARG A 10 6.85 21.16 -4.06
C ARG A 10 7.53 20.96 -5.42
N PRO A 11 7.40 21.91 -6.37
CA PRO A 11 7.95 21.77 -7.71
C PRO A 11 9.44 21.44 -7.74
N GLU A 12 10.23 22.04 -6.84
CA GLU A 12 11.67 21.77 -6.73
C GLU A 12 11.98 20.33 -6.33
N VAL A 13 11.14 19.73 -5.47
CA VAL A 13 11.31 18.33 -5.02
C VAL A 13 10.89 17.37 -6.13
N GLU A 14 9.77 17.66 -6.81
CA GLU A 14 9.30 16.82 -7.91
C GLU A 14 10.32 16.78 -9.06
N ASN A 15 10.90 17.93 -9.41
CA ASN A 15 11.95 18.02 -10.43
C ASN A 15 13.20 17.24 -10.02
N TYR A 16 13.64 17.38 -8.76
CA TYR A 16 14.79 16.64 -8.25
C TYR A 16 14.57 15.12 -8.33
N LEU A 17 13.38 14.65 -7.93
CA LEU A 17 13.03 13.24 -8.06
C LEU A 17 12.99 12.81 -9.53
N LYS A 18 12.40 13.62 -10.42
CA LYS A 18 12.34 13.34 -11.85
C LYS A 18 13.73 13.15 -12.45
N GLU A 19 14.71 13.98 -12.09
CA GLU A 19 16.10 13.83 -12.55
C GLU A 19 16.72 12.49 -12.13
N GLY A 20 16.41 12.01 -10.93
CA GLY A 20 16.87 10.70 -10.44
C GLY A 20 16.22 9.51 -11.14
N PHE A 21 14.90 9.56 -11.35
CA PHE A 21 14.12 8.47 -11.96
C PHE A 21 14.15 8.46 -13.50
N VAL A 22 14.51 9.57 -14.13
CA VAL A 22 14.65 9.72 -15.60
C VAL A 22 16.11 10.01 -15.97
N ASN A 23 17.04 9.32 -15.30
CA ASN A 23 18.47 9.44 -15.58
C ASN A 23 18.86 8.76 -16.90
N LYS A 24 20.10 9.00 -17.37
CA LYS A 24 20.58 8.48 -18.65
C LYS A 24 20.59 6.95 -18.74
N GLU A 25 20.87 6.25 -17.64
CA GLU A 25 20.90 4.78 -17.60
C GLU A 25 19.48 4.22 -17.79
N VAL A 26 18.51 4.76 -17.06
CA VAL A 26 17.10 4.36 -17.18
C VAL A 26 16.57 4.69 -18.57
N VAL A 27 16.84 5.90 -19.09
CA VAL A 27 16.42 6.30 -20.43
C VAL A 27 17.07 5.42 -21.50
N SER A 28 18.32 4.99 -21.33
CA SER A 28 18.98 4.07 -22.27
C SER A 28 18.38 2.67 -22.25
N GLY A 29 17.86 2.23 -21.10
CA GLY A 29 17.30 0.89 -20.92
C GLY A 29 15.82 0.75 -21.31
N SER A 30 14.99 1.76 -21.04
CA SER A 30 13.54 1.72 -21.29
C SER A 30 13.00 2.85 -22.17
N GLY A 31 13.84 3.77 -22.61
CA GLY A 31 13.40 4.96 -23.33
C GLY A 31 12.83 6.05 -22.41
N LYS A 32 12.83 7.29 -22.91
CA LYS A 32 12.44 8.48 -22.13
C LYS A 32 10.96 8.49 -21.76
N GLU A 33 10.09 8.20 -22.72
CA GLU A 33 8.64 8.24 -22.52
C GLU A 33 8.19 7.21 -21.46
N GLU A 34 8.73 5.99 -21.52
CA GLU A 34 8.41 4.95 -20.54
C GLU A 34 8.93 5.30 -19.15
N ALA A 35 10.12 5.91 -19.05
CA ALA A 35 10.68 6.39 -17.79
C ALA A 35 9.81 7.51 -17.17
N GLU A 36 9.37 8.48 -17.98
CA GLU A 36 8.46 9.54 -17.53
C GLU A 36 7.09 8.98 -17.11
N ASN A 37 6.53 8.04 -17.88
CA ASN A 37 5.26 7.38 -17.54
C ASN A 37 5.36 6.56 -16.24
N LYS A 38 6.48 5.87 -16.02
CA LYS A 38 6.75 5.14 -14.77
C LYS A 38 6.85 6.08 -13.57
N PHE A 39 7.52 7.22 -13.74
CA PHE A 39 7.63 8.24 -12.69
C PHE A 39 6.26 8.82 -12.33
N GLU A 40 5.44 9.20 -13.32
CA GLU A 40 4.08 9.68 -13.06
C GLU A 40 3.21 8.59 -12.40
N THR A 41 3.35 7.33 -12.82
CA THR A 41 2.64 6.21 -12.20
C THR A 41 3.04 6.03 -10.74
N LEU A 42 4.34 6.17 -10.41
CA LEU A 42 4.84 6.10 -9.04
C LEU A 42 4.21 7.19 -8.18
N LEU A 43 4.25 8.45 -8.62
CA LEU A 43 3.68 9.57 -7.86
C LEU A 43 2.17 9.41 -7.63
N ASN A 44 1.44 8.80 -8.58
CA ASN A 44 0.04 8.47 -8.41
C ASN A 44 -0.18 7.35 -7.38
N ARG A 45 0.67 6.32 -7.35
CA ARG A 45 0.55 5.19 -6.41
C ARG A 45 0.90 5.57 -4.97
N LEU A 46 1.81 6.52 -4.77
CA LEU A 46 2.24 6.95 -3.42
C LEU A 46 1.11 7.58 -2.60
N SER A 47 0.08 8.13 -3.23
CA SER A 47 -1.10 8.65 -2.53
C SER A 47 -2.06 7.58 -2.03
N HIS A 48 -1.87 6.32 -2.46
CA HIS A 48 -2.78 5.23 -2.12
C HIS A 48 -2.16 4.36 -1.02
N PRO A 49 -2.96 3.89 -0.05
CA PRO A 49 -2.48 2.93 0.93
C PRO A 49 -2.08 1.62 0.24
N PRO A 50 -1.11 0.88 0.78
CA PRO A 50 -0.78 -0.46 0.30
C PRO A 50 -1.99 -1.40 0.34
N SER A 51 -2.09 -2.32 -0.62
CA SER A 51 -3.20 -3.29 -0.68
C SER A 51 -3.16 -4.34 0.43
N PHE A 52 -2.03 -4.46 1.13
CA PHE A 52 -1.87 -5.38 2.25
C PHE A 52 -1.26 -4.66 3.44
N THR A 53 -1.90 -4.82 4.60
CA THR A 53 -1.30 -4.54 5.90
C THR A 53 -0.48 -5.75 6.31
N THR A 54 0.77 -5.53 6.73
CA THR A 54 1.68 -6.61 7.11
C THR A 54 1.96 -6.56 8.60
N VAL A 55 2.02 -7.74 9.23
CA VAL A 55 2.32 -7.87 10.66
C VAL A 55 3.39 -8.95 10.83
N ARG A 56 4.50 -8.60 11.50
CA ARG A 56 5.53 -9.56 11.88
C ARG A 56 5.19 -10.18 13.23
N VAL A 57 5.15 -11.51 13.27
CA VAL A 57 4.89 -12.29 14.48
C VAL A 57 6.15 -12.35 15.34
N ASN A 58 6.00 -12.10 16.64
CA ASN A 58 7.06 -12.36 17.59
C ASN A 58 7.14 -13.86 17.92
N THR A 59 7.90 -14.59 17.10
CA THR A 59 8.04 -16.06 17.19
C THR A 59 8.73 -16.57 18.46
N HIS A 60 9.38 -15.68 19.23
CA HIS A 60 9.94 -16.03 20.53
C HIS A 60 8.85 -16.27 21.59
N LEU A 61 7.69 -15.64 21.47
CA LEU A 61 6.61 -15.71 22.46
C LEU A 61 5.41 -16.52 21.99
N ALA A 62 5.14 -16.57 20.68
CA ALA A 62 3.97 -17.24 20.14
C ALA A 62 4.25 -17.80 18.74
N THR A 63 3.57 -18.89 18.38
CA THR A 63 3.66 -19.45 17.03
C THR A 63 2.85 -18.60 16.05
N VAL A 64 3.25 -18.62 14.78
CA VAL A 64 2.56 -17.89 13.69
C VAL A 64 1.10 -18.32 13.57
N GLN A 65 0.82 -19.62 13.70
CA GLN A 65 -0.54 -20.15 13.65
C GLN A 65 -1.40 -19.66 14.80
N HIS A 66 -0.84 -19.58 16.02
CA HIS A 66 -1.57 -19.08 17.18
C HIS A 66 -1.94 -17.59 17.01
N VAL A 67 -0.98 -16.74 16.62
CA VAL A 67 -1.23 -15.31 16.38
C VAL A 67 -2.21 -15.11 15.22
N LYS A 68 -2.12 -15.93 14.17
CA LYS A 68 -3.08 -15.91 13.06
C LYS A 68 -4.51 -16.16 13.53
N THR A 69 -4.74 -17.14 14.40
CA THR A 69 -6.08 -17.39 14.98
C THR A 69 -6.56 -16.20 15.81
N LEU A 70 -5.71 -15.64 16.67
CA LEU A 70 -6.07 -14.46 17.47
C LEU A 70 -6.46 -13.26 16.61
N LEU A 71 -5.74 -13.03 15.50
CA LEU A 71 -6.06 -11.95 14.56
C LEU A 71 -7.38 -12.19 13.84
N LEU A 72 -7.69 -13.43 13.44
CA LEU A 72 -8.97 -13.76 12.82
C LEU A 72 -10.13 -13.47 13.78
N ASP A 73 -10.00 -13.87 15.05
CA ASP A 73 -11.02 -13.60 16.08
C ASP A 73 -11.19 -12.08 16.34
N GLU A 74 -10.09 -11.33 16.33
CA GLU A 74 -10.12 -9.88 16.52
C GLU A 74 -10.76 -9.16 15.33
N PHE A 75 -10.47 -9.58 14.10
CA PHE A 75 -11.12 -9.01 12.91
C PHE A 75 -12.61 -9.30 12.86
N GLN A 76 -13.06 -10.47 13.31
CA GLN A 76 -14.50 -10.75 13.44
C GLN A 76 -15.18 -9.76 14.38
N LYS A 77 -14.53 -9.36 15.48
CA LYS A 77 -15.05 -8.35 16.41
C LYS A 77 -15.05 -6.95 15.79
N GLN A 78 -13.94 -6.55 15.15
CA GLN A 78 -13.79 -5.20 14.62
C GLN A 78 -14.65 -4.92 13.38
N PHE A 79 -14.85 -5.92 12.53
CA PHE A 79 -15.60 -5.78 11.28
C PHE A 79 -17.01 -6.39 11.35
N ASN A 80 -17.63 -6.46 12.53
CA ASN A 80 -19.01 -6.91 12.72
C ASN A 80 -19.33 -8.26 12.05
N GLY A 81 -18.42 -9.23 12.17
CA GLY A 81 -18.57 -10.57 11.59
C GLY A 81 -18.11 -10.69 10.13
N LEU A 82 -17.58 -9.63 9.51
CA LEU A 82 -16.94 -9.74 8.20
C LEU A 82 -15.66 -10.56 8.30
N SER A 83 -15.59 -11.65 7.56
CA SER A 83 -14.42 -12.52 7.52
C SER A 83 -13.32 -11.92 6.63
N VAL A 84 -12.30 -11.32 7.24
CA VAL A 84 -11.08 -10.88 6.54
C VAL A 84 -10.03 -12.00 6.61
N PRO A 85 -9.48 -12.48 5.49
CA PRO A 85 -8.50 -13.56 5.53
C PRO A 85 -7.14 -13.05 6.04
N VAL A 86 -6.43 -13.90 6.77
CA VAL A 86 -5.05 -13.66 7.20
C VAL A 86 -4.14 -14.68 6.50
N LEU A 87 -3.28 -14.19 5.61
CA LEU A 87 -2.37 -15.02 4.82
C LEU A 87 -0.98 -15.02 5.47
N GLN A 88 -0.22 -16.10 5.28
CA GLN A 88 1.18 -16.15 5.68
C GLN A 88 2.05 -15.95 4.44
N HIS A 89 3.11 -15.14 4.56
CA HIS A 89 4.01 -14.90 3.44
C HIS A 89 4.83 -16.18 3.12
N PRO A 90 4.97 -16.58 1.84
CA PRO A 90 5.65 -17.82 1.48
C PRO A 90 7.13 -17.83 1.86
N ASP A 91 7.84 -16.72 1.61
CA ASP A 91 9.29 -16.63 1.85
C ASP A 91 9.67 -16.02 3.22
N LEU A 92 8.70 -15.42 3.92
CA LEU A 92 8.92 -14.71 5.19
C LEU A 92 8.05 -15.39 6.25
N PRO A 93 8.55 -16.45 6.90
CA PRO A 93 7.71 -17.36 7.67
C PRO A 93 7.06 -16.70 8.88
N ASP A 94 7.64 -15.62 9.40
CA ASP A 94 7.14 -14.85 10.54
C ASP A 94 6.25 -13.67 10.13
N VAL A 95 5.89 -13.51 8.85
CA VAL A 95 5.06 -12.40 8.36
C VAL A 95 3.66 -12.86 7.98
N LEU A 96 2.66 -12.15 8.51
CA LEU A 96 1.26 -12.27 8.14
C LEU A 96 0.83 -11.08 7.27
N LEU A 97 0.00 -11.37 6.26
CA LEU A 97 -0.53 -10.43 5.29
C LEU A 97 -2.05 -10.35 5.45
N ILE A 98 -2.57 -9.13 5.59
CA ILE A 98 -3.99 -8.85 5.76
C ILE A 98 -4.43 -7.95 4.60
N PRO A 99 -5.37 -8.37 3.75
CA PRO A 99 -5.81 -7.56 2.62
C PRO A 99 -6.60 -6.35 3.12
N VAL A 100 -6.29 -5.19 2.57
CA VAL A 100 -7.04 -3.96 2.82
C VAL A 100 -8.24 -3.94 1.88
N ILE A 101 -9.45 -3.95 2.44
CA ILE A 101 -10.69 -3.84 1.67
C ILE A 101 -10.90 -2.38 1.30
N GLY A 102 -10.76 -2.08 0.01
CA GLY A 102 -11.02 -0.77 -0.54
C GLY A 102 -10.70 -0.71 -2.03
N PRO A 103 -11.04 0.40 -2.69
CA PRO A 103 -11.77 1.53 -2.13
C PRO A 103 -13.29 1.45 -2.35
N SER A 104 -14.08 1.78 -1.33
CA SER A 104 -15.54 1.92 -1.43
C SER A 104 -15.89 3.33 -1.94
N TYR A 105 -16.36 3.45 -3.18
CA TYR A 105 -16.73 4.75 -3.77
C TYR A 105 -17.90 5.44 -3.04
N GLU A 106 -18.73 4.70 -2.30
CA GLU A 106 -19.98 5.20 -1.70
C GLU A 106 -19.77 6.04 -0.42
N SER A 107 -18.67 5.84 0.32
CA SER A 107 -18.47 6.44 1.66
C SER A 107 -17.77 7.81 1.66
N TRP A 108 -17.34 8.33 0.50
CA TRP A 108 -16.47 9.52 0.43
C TRP A 108 -17.17 10.88 0.59
N ARG A 109 -18.51 10.94 0.54
CA ARG A 109 -19.25 12.20 0.64
C ARG A 109 -19.23 12.85 2.04
N HIS A 110 -18.85 12.12 3.09
CA HIS A 110 -18.87 12.62 4.47
C HIS A 110 -17.50 13.01 5.05
N CYS A 111 -16.38 12.58 4.46
CA CYS A 111 -15.04 12.88 4.98
C CYS A 111 -14.44 14.22 4.55
N PHE A 112 -15.06 14.97 3.63
CA PHE A 112 -14.53 16.25 3.16
C PHE A 112 -14.74 17.45 4.12
N CYS A 113 -15.21 17.23 5.35
CA CYS A 113 -15.54 18.31 6.30
C CYS A 113 -14.69 18.38 7.58
N VAL A 114 -13.51 17.75 7.62
CA VAL A 114 -12.56 17.99 8.72
C VAL A 114 -11.16 18.23 8.16
N LEU A 115 -10.97 19.43 7.59
CA LEU A 115 -9.67 20.09 7.47
C LEU A 115 -9.80 21.46 8.13
#